data_AF-A0A950H6E4-F1
#
_entry.id   AF-A0A950H6E4-F1
#
_cell.length_a   1.000
_cell.length_b   1.000
_cell.length_c   1.000
_cell.angle_alpha   90.00
_cell.angle_beta   90.00
_cell.angle_gamma   90.00
#
_symmetry.space_group_name_H-M   'P 1'
#
loop_
_entity.id
_entity.type
_entity.pdbx_description
1 polymer ?
#
loop_
_entity_poly.entity_id
_entity_poly.type
_entity_poly.pdbx_seq_one_letter_code
_entity_poly.pdbx_strand_id
1 'polypeptide(L)' 'MSVHVFGEIADAPVLEVAIASKAGAQAKILTWGAVLRDLVVPSANGEQRVTLGLNTIEDYVA' A
#
# COMPACT_ATOMS: atom_id res chain seq x y z
N MET A 1 -1.77 -4.69 11.97
CA MET A 1 -0.75 -3.83 11.34
C MET A 1 0.45 -4.70 11.05
N SER A 2 1.01 -4.62 9.83
CA SER A 2 2.26 -5.28 9.48
C SER A 2 3.14 -4.35 8.67
N VAL A 3 4.44 -4.60 8.69
CA VAL A 3 5.46 -3.80 7.99
C VAL A 3 6.41 -4.76 7.30
N HIS A 4 6.75 -4.50 6.04
CA HIS A 4 7.78 -5.24 5.31
C HIS A 4 8.51 -4.31 4.33
N VAL A 5 9.68 -4.76 3.88
CA VAL A 5 10.45 -4.06 2.83
C VAL A 5 9.72 -4.24 1.50
N PHE A 6 9.42 -3.13 0.84
CA PHE A 6 8.80 -3.10 -0.49
C PHE A 6 9.84 -2.95 -1.61
N GLY A 7 10.92 -2.23 -1.32
CA GLY A 7 12.01 -1.99 -2.25
C GLY A 7 13.08 -1.10 -1.61
N GLU A 8 13.97 -0.55 -2.41
CA GLU A 8 15.09 0.27 -1.97
C GLU A 8 15.29 1.44 -2.94
N ILE A 9 15.64 2.62 -2.41
CA ILE A 9 16.01 3.80 -3.20
C ILE A 9 17.27 4.39 -2.60
N ALA A 10 18.34 4.50 -3.40
CA ALA A 10 19.62 5.07 -2.98
C ALA A 10 20.12 4.48 -1.63
N ASP A 11 20.17 3.15 -1.55
CA ASP A 11 20.56 2.37 -0.37
C ASP A 11 19.66 2.55 0.88
N ALA A 12 18.52 3.23 0.74
CA ALA A 12 17.52 3.41 1.80
C ALA A 12 16.29 2.52 1.56
N PRO A 13 15.87 1.73 2.57
CA PRO A 13 14.72 0.84 2.40
C PRO A 13 13.41 1.62 2.33
N VAL A 14 12.57 1.27 1.35
CA VAL A 14 11.17 1.69 1.29
C VAL A 14 10.32 0.59 1.92
N LEU A 15 9.53 0.95 2.92
CA LEU A 15 8.67 0.02 3.65
C LEU A 15 7.23 0.14 3.16
N GLU A 16 6.54 -0.99 3.05
CA GLU A 16 5.09 -1.05 2.95
C GLU A 16 4.50 -1.33 4.34
N VAL A 17 3.62 -0.43 4.78
CA VAL A 17 2.87 -0.55 6.03
C VAL A 17 1.43 -0.93 5.69
N ALA A 18 0.99 -2.08 6.18
CA ALA A 18 -0.40 -2.51 6.08
C ALA A 18 -1.18 -2.15 7.34
N ILE A 19 -2.26 -1.41 7.18
CA ILE A 19 -3.18 -1.00 8.25
C ILE A 19 -4.61 -1.49 7.93
N ALA A 20 -5.42 -1.62 8.98
CA ALA A 20 -6.82 -2.00 8.87
C ALA A 20 -7.67 -1.15 9.82
N SER A 21 -8.88 -0.82 9.41
CA SER A 21 -9.86 -0.11 10.22
C SER A 21 -10.87 -1.06 10.85
N LYS A 22 -11.50 -0.65 11.96
CA LYS A 22 -12.61 -1.40 12.57
C LYS A 22 -13.82 -1.53 11.65
N ALA A 23 -13.93 -0.64 10.66
CA ALA A 23 -15.00 -0.66 9.66
C ALA A 23 -14.70 -1.59 8.48
N GLY A 24 -13.58 -2.33 8.49
CA GLY A 24 -13.24 -3.35 7.49
C GLY A 24 -12.41 -2.85 6.30
N ALA A 25 -12.02 -1.58 6.28
CA ALA A 25 -11.10 -1.09 5.25
C ALA A 25 -9.66 -1.54 5.53
N GLN A 26 -8.91 -1.87 4.49
CA GLN A 26 -7.49 -2.24 4.55
C GLN A 26 -6.69 -1.37 3.59
N ALA A 27 -5.54 -0.87 4.05
CA ALA A 27 -4.67 -0.01 3.24
C ALA A 27 -3.21 -0.46 3.33
N LYS A 28 -2.49 -0.31 2.23
CA LYS A 28 -1.04 -0.47 2.13
C LYS A 28 -0.43 0.86 1.75
N ILE A 29 0.50 1.35 2.58
CA ILE A 29 1.10 2.67 2.44
C ILE A 29 2.61 2.52 2.35
N LEU A 30 3.24 3.19 1.38
CA LEU A 30 4.69 3.23 1.24
C LEU A 30 5.28 4.36 2.08
N THR A 31 6.44 4.13 2.71
CA THR A 31 7.20 5.20 3.37
C THR A 31 7.75 6.24 2.39
N TRP A 32 7.88 5.86 1.12
CA TRP A 32 8.21 6.76 0.05
C TRP A 32 6.97 7.55 -0.39
N GLY A 33 7.05 8.88 -0.30
CA GLY A 33 5.98 9.81 -0.73
C GLY A 33 4.65 9.67 0.02
N ALA A 34 4.59 8.85 1.09
CA ALA A 34 3.35 8.45 1.76
C ALA A 34 2.29 7.89 0.78
N VAL A 35 2.73 7.19 -0.27
CA VAL A 35 1.85 6.70 -1.33
C VAL A 35 0.90 5.63 -0.79
N LEU A 36 -0.40 5.82 -1.01
CA LEU A 36 -1.43 4.80 -0.79
C LEU A 36 -1.42 3.81 -1.96
N ARG A 37 -0.65 2.73 -1.81
CA ARG A 37 -0.43 1.72 -2.86
C ARG A 37 -1.64 0.83 -3.08
N ASP A 38 -2.31 0.45 -2.00
CA ASP A 38 -3.52 -0.37 -2.07
C ASP A 38 -4.55 0.14 -1.07
N LEU A 39 -5.82 0.17 -1.48
CA LEU A 39 -6.96 0.41 -0.62
C LEU A 39 -8.08 -0.55 -1.02
N VAL A 40 -8.42 -1.43 -0.08
CA VAL A 40 -9.55 -2.35 -0.18
C VAL A 40 -10.61 -1.91 0.83
N VAL A 41 -11.85 -1.77 0.37
CA VAL A 41 -12.99 -1.32 1.18
C VAL A 41 -14.14 -2.32 1.10
N PRO A 42 -14.96 -2.47 2.14
CA PRO A 42 -16.21 -3.23 2.04
C PRO A 42 -17.17 -2.56 1.05
N SER A 43 -17.83 -3.37 0.21
CA SER A 43 -18.89 -2.96 -0.70
C SER A 43 -20.09 -3.90 -0.57
N ALA A 44 -21.22 -3.57 -1.19
CA ALA A 44 -22.41 -4.43 -1.20
C ALA A 44 -22.14 -5.83 -1.80
N ASN A 45 -21.13 -5.95 -2.67
CA ASN A 45 -20.76 -7.20 -3.34
C ASN A 45 -19.53 -7.88 -2.70
N GLY A 46 -19.10 -7.43 -1.52
CA GLY A 46 -17.88 -7.90 -0.85
C GLY A 46 -16.75 -6.86 -0.90
N GLU A 47 -15.52 -7.29 -0.64
CA GLU A 47 -14.36 -6.41 -0.67
C GLU A 47 -14.07 -5.88 -2.08
N GLN A 48 -13.76 -4.59 -2.19
CA GLN A 48 -13.45 -3.92 -3.45
C GLN A 48 -12.16 -3.12 -3.32
N ARG A 49 -11.22 -3.39 -4.23
CA ARG A 49 -10.04 -2.54 -4.43
C ARG A 49 -10.44 -1.26 -5.17
N VAL A 50 -10.06 -0.11 -4.63
CA VAL A 50 -10.48 1.21 -5.15
C VAL A 50 -9.30 2.10 -5.55
N THR A 51 -8.08 1.57 -5.56
CA THR A 51 -6.87 2.26 -6.01
C THR A 51 -6.24 1.54 -7.19
N LEU A 52 -5.54 2.30 -8.02
CA LEU A 52 -4.58 1.76 -8.98
C LEU A 52 -3.20 1.81 -8.31
N GLY A 53 -2.64 0.63 -8.06
CA GLY A 53 -1.32 0.47 -7.46
C GLY A 53 -0.35 -0.20 -8.42
N LEU A 54 0.94 0.03 -8.21
CA LEU A 54 2.03 -0.57 -8.98
C LEU A 54 2.72 -1.65 -8.14
N ASN A 55 3.55 -2.48 -8.79
CA ASN A 55 4.00 -3.74 -8.18
C ASN A 55 5.39 -3.66 -7.57
N THR A 56 6.21 -2.71 -8.01
CA THR A 56 7.57 -2.51 -7.50
C THR A 56 7.84 -1.04 -7.19
N ILE A 57 8.93 -0.73 -6.48
CA ILE A 57 9.30 0.67 -6.22
C ILE A 57 9.78 1.37 -7.50
N GLU A 58 10.38 0.63 -8.42
CA GLU A 58 10.85 1.10 -9.73
C GLU A 58 9.70 1.67 -10.56
N ASP A 59 8.52 1.03 -10.51
CA ASP A 59 7.32 1.50 -11.22
C ASP A 59 6.87 2.89 -10.71
N TYR A 60 7.15 3.22 -9.44
CA TYR A 60 6.75 4.49 -8.82
C TYR A 60 7.75 5.63 -9.02
N VAL A 61 9.02 5.31 -9.30
CA VAL A 61 10.11 6.31 -9.45
C VAL A 61 10.43 6.64 -10.91
N ALA A 62 9.72 6.03 -11.86
CA ALA A 62 9.90 6.21 -13.30
C ALA A 62 9.59 7.64 -13.80
#